data_AF-A0AAP8N8P8-F1
#
_entry.id   AF-A0AAP8N8P8-F1
#
_cell.length_a   1.000
_cell.length_b   1.000
_cell.length_c   1.000
_cell.angle_alpha   90.00
_cell.angle_beta   90.00
_cell.angle_gamma   90.00
#
_symmetry.space_group_name_H-M   'P 1'
#
loop_
_entity.id
_entity.type
_entity.pdbx_description
1 polymer ?
#
loop_
_entity_poly.entity_id
_entity_poly.type
_entity_poly.pdbx_seq_one_letter_code
_entity_poly.pdbx_strand_id
1 'polypeptide(L)'
;VENKELFAGGLTTIVPIIGGGERLGTLVLARINHEFENDDLILAEYGATVVGMEILREKAEEIEEEARSKAVVQMAISSLSYSELEAIEHIFEELNGYEGLLVASKIADRVGITRSVIVNALRKLESAG
;
A
#
# COMPACT_ATOMS: atom_id res chain seq x y z
N VAL A 1 25.10 28.95 3.31
CA VAL A 1 25.44 28.70 4.73
C VAL A 1 25.04 29.93 5.55
N GLU A 2 23.81 30.44 5.37
CA GLU A 2 23.38 31.74 5.93
C GLU A 2 22.77 31.65 7.34
N ASN A 3 22.41 30.45 7.81
CA ASN A 3 21.80 30.26 9.13
C ASN A 3 22.76 29.72 10.19
N LYS A 4 24.08 29.67 9.92
CA LYS A 4 25.05 29.05 10.86
C LYS A 4 25.13 29.82 12.19
N GLU A 5 24.90 31.13 12.17
CA GLU A 5 24.88 31.98 13.36
C GLU A 5 23.60 31.77 14.21
N LEU A 6 22.47 31.42 13.57
CA LEU A 6 21.19 31.13 14.24
C LEU A 6 21.22 29.81 15.03
N PHE A 7 22.09 28.87 14.67
CA PHE A 7 22.21 27.55 15.30
C PHE A 7 23.56 27.32 15.99
N ALA A 8 24.25 28.39 16.42
CA ALA A 8 25.58 28.27 17.03
C ALA A 8 25.61 27.37 18.28
N GLY A 9 24.49 27.25 19.00
CA GLY A 9 24.27 26.32 20.12
C GLY A 9 23.36 25.12 19.77
N GLY A 10 23.26 24.77 18.49
CA GLY A 10 22.43 23.65 18.01
C GLY A 10 23.07 22.31 18.37
N LEU A 11 22.37 21.53 19.17
CA LEU A 11 22.74 20.17 19.56
C LEU A 11 21.83 19.18 18.84
N THR A 12 22.40 18.04 18.44
CA THR A 12 21.68 16.98 17.72
C THR A 12 22.00 15.64 18.34
N THR A 13 20.96 14.86 18.61
CA THR A 13 21.03 13.47 19.06
C THR A 13 20.48 12.57 17.97
N ILE A 14 21.20 11.50 17.67
CA ILE A 14 20.86 10.53 16.63
C ILE A 14 20.62 9.20 17.31
N VAL A 15 19.39 8.71 17.28
CA VAL A 15 19.00 7.44 17.88
C VAL A 15 18.61 6.44 16.78
N PRO A 16 19.26 5.27 16.69
CA PRO A 16 18.88 4.26 15.71
C PRO A 16 17.52 3.68 16.05
N ILE A 17 16.65 3.55 15.06
CA ILE A 17 15.38 2.83 15.19
C ILE A 17 15.66 1.39 14.80
N ILE A 18 15.55 0.48 15.78
CA ILE A 18 15.80 -0.95 15.60
C ILE A 18 14.51 -1.69 15.92
N GLY A 19 14.13 -2.62 15.05
CA GLY A 19 13.01 -3.52 15.27
C GLY A 19 13.25 -4.86 14.60
N GLY A 20 12.79 -5.95 15.21
CA GLY A 20 12.90 -7.29 14.61
C GLY A 20 14.36 -7.78 14.41
N GLY A 21 15.33 -7.15 15.07
CA GLY A 21 16.75 -7.44 14.90
C GLY A 21 17.43 -6.66 13.76
N GLU A 22 16.70 -5.79 13.06
CA GLU A 22 17.22 -4.99 11.95
C GLU A 22 17.08 -3.48 12.21
N ARG A 23 17.93 -2.68 11.55
CA ARG A 23 17.83 -1.22 11.59
C ARG A 23 16.77 -0.76 10.60
N LEU A 24 15.69 -0.20 11.12
CA LEU A 24 14.53 0.27 10.35
C LEU A 24 14.66 1.74 9.95
N GLY A 25 15.40 2.52 10.74
CA GLY A 25 15.50 3.96 10.49
C GLY A 25 16.37 4.69 11.50
N THR A 26 16.15 5.99 11.63
CA THR A 26 16.89 6.87 12.55
C THR A 26 15.99 7.99 13.03
N LEU A 27 15.89 8.11 14.35
CA LEU A 27 15.24 9.23 15.01
C LEU A 27 16.29 10.32 15.22
N VAL A 28 16.06 11.49 14.62
CA VAL A 28 16.94 12.66 14.74
C VAL A 28 16.25 13.71 15.60
N LEU A 29 16.88 14.06 16.72
CA LEU A 29 16.41 15.07 17.64
C LEU A 29 17.37 16.25 17.58
N ALA A 30 16.86 17.47 17.42
CA ALA A 30 17.68 18.68 17.42
C ALA A 30 17.07 19.73 18.33
N ARG A 31 17.90 20.37 19.16
CA ARG A 31 17.50 21.46 20.06
C ARG A 31 18.62 22.49 20.19
N ILE A 32 18.28 23.71 20.57
CA ILE A 32 19.23 24.83 20.68
C ILE A 32 19.41 25.17 22.17
N ASN A 33 20.66 25.44 22.59
CA ASN A 33 21.04 25.98 23.91
C ASN A 33 20.72 25.11 25.15
N HIS A 34 20.29 23.86 24.98
CA HIS A 34 20.06 22.93 26.10
C HIS A 34 20.57 21.55 25.72
N GLU A 35 21.41 20.96 26.57
CA GLU A 35 22.00 19.64 26.34
C GLU A 35 20.94 18.54 26.44
N PHE A 36 21.19 17.40 25.82
CA PHE A 36 20.35 16.23 26.02
C PHE A 36 20.84 15.51 27.27
N GLU A 37 20.00 15.46 28.29
CA GLU A 37 20.30 14.77 29.54
C GLU A 37 19.97 13.27 29.42
N ASN A 38 20.38 12.47 30.41
CA ASN A 38 20.09 11.03 30.41
C ASN A 38 18.59 10.74 30.32
N ASP A 39 17.75 11.58 30.95
CA ASP A 39 16.29 11.44 30.89
C ASP A 39 15.77 11.68 29.47
N ASP A 40 16.34 12.65 28.73
CA ASP A 40 16.01 12.88 27.32
C ASP A 40 16.42 11.68 26.46
N LEU A 41 17.58 11.07 26.74
CA LEU A 41 18.07 9.90 26.01
C LEU A 41 17.20 8.67 26.27
N ILE A 42 16.76 8.44 27.51
CA ILE A 42 15.84 7.34 27.84
C ILE A 42 14.52 7.48 27.07
N LEU A 43 13.96 8.69 27.03
CA LEU A 43 12.74 8.96 26.26
C LEU A 43 12.99 8.79 24.75
N ALA A 44 14.15 9.20 24.26
CA ALA A 44 14.51 9.06 22.85
C ALA A 44 14.67 7.59 22.44
N GLU A 45 15.30 6.75 23.26
CA GLU A 45 15.46 5.31 23.01
C GLU A 45 14.12 4.56 23.11
N TYR A 46 13.30 4.89 24.11
CA TYR A 46 11.96 4.33 24.24
C TYR A 46 11.09 4.73 23.03
N GLY A 47 11.13 6.02 22.65
CA GLY A 47 10.46 6.52 21.46
C GLY A 47 10.93 5.83 20.19
N ALA A 48 12.24 5.67 20.00
CA ALA A 48 12.79 4.94 18.86
C ALA A 48 12.33 3.47 18.82
N THR A 49 12.20 2.83 19.98
CA THR A 49 11.68 1.45 20.08
C THR A 49 10.20 1.38 19.68
N VAL A 50 9.36 2.29 20.21
CA VAL A 50 7.93 2.35 19.88
C VAL A 50 7.74 2.61 18.39
N VAL A 51 8.46 3.58 17.81
CA VAL A 51 8.41 3.84 16.37
C VAL A 51 8.87 2.62 15.57
N GLY A 52 9.89 1.91 16.03
CA GLY A 52 10.33 0.66 15.39
C GLY A 52 9.23 -0.42 15.39
N MET A 53 8.48 -0.54 16.48
CA MET A 53 7.34 -1.46 16.55
C MET A 53 6.23 -1.08 15.57
N GLU A 54 5.89 0.21 15.48
CA GLU A 54 4.84 0.69 14.56
C GLU A 54 5.25 0.51 13.09
N ILE A 55 6.53 0.74 12.74
CA ILE A 55 7.03 0.48 11.37
C ILE A 55 6.87 -1.00 11.00
N LEU A 56 7.20 -1.92 11.91
CA LEU A 56 7.04 -3.36 11.65
C LEU A 56 5.59 -3.75 11.53
N ARG A 57 4.74 -3.15 12.36
CA ARG A 57 3.30 -3.39 12.34
C ARG A 57 2.68 -2.91 11.02
N GLU A 58 3.00 -1.70 10.57
CA GLU A 58 2.52 -1.15 9.30
C GLU A 58 2.90 -2.05 8.12
N LYS A 59 4.16 -2.53 8.09
CA LYS A 59 4.60 -3.50 7.07
C LYS A 59 3.84 -4.82 7.13
N ALA A 60 3.54 -5.31 8.33
CA ALA A 60 2.78 -6.55 8.49
C ALA A 60 1.33 -6.38 8.01
N GLU A 61 0.70 -5.25 8.34
CA GLU A 61 -0.65 -4.89 7.88
C GLU A 61 -0.69 -4.73 6.36
N GLU A 62 0.31 -4.10 5.73
CA GLU A 62 0.43 -3.99 4.27
C GLU A 62 0.51 -5.36 3.59
N ILE A 63 1.34 -6.27 4.13
CA ILE A 63 1.45 -7.64 3.60
C ILE A 63 0.12 -8.41 3.75
N GLU A 64 -0.57 -8.24 4.88
CA GLU A 64 -1.89 -8.86 5.11
C GLU A 64 -2.94 -8.33 4.13
N GLU A 65 -2.96 -7.01 3.91
CA GLU A 65 -3.87 -6.37 2.95
C GLU A 65 -3.58 -6.82 1.51
N GLU A 66 -2.31 -6.90 1.12
CA GLU A 66 -1.92 -7.40 -0.20
C GLU A 66 -2.32 -8.87 -0.38
N ALA A 67 -2.10 -9.72 0.63
CA ALA A 67 -2.50 -11.12 0.61
C ALA A 67 -4.03 -11.27 0.51
N ARG A 68 -4.78 -10.45 1.26
CA ARG A 68 -6.24 -10.42 1.20
C ARG A 68 -6.74 -9.97 -0.16
N SER A 69 -6.16 -8.90 -0.73
CA SER A 69 -6.51 -8.39 -2.06
C SER A 69 -6.28 -9.45 -3.13
N LYS A 70 -5.12 -10.12 -3.12
CA LYS A 70 -4.83 -11.25 -4.02
C LYS A 70 -5.81 -12.40 -3.84
N ALA A 71 -6.22 -12.72 -2.62
CA ALA A 71 -7.20 -13.77 -2.35
C ALA A 71 -8.58 -13.44 -2.94
N VAL A 72 -9.03 -12.19 -2.82
CA VAL A 72 -10.29 -11.72 -3.44
C VAL A 72 -10.23 -11.83 -4.96
N VAL A 73 -9.14 -11.35 -5.58
CA VAL A 73 -8.93 -11.47 -7.03
C VAL A 73 -8.95 -12.94 -7.47
N GLN A 74 -8.27 -13.82 -6.73
CA GLN A 74 -8.22 -15.24 -7.05
C GLN A 74 -9.60 -15.91 -6.93
N MET A 75 -10.38 -15.56 -5.90
CA MET A 75 -11.76 -16.05 -5.75
C MET A 75 -12.65 -15.58 -6.91
N ALA A 76 -12.53 -14.31 -7.31
CA ALA A 76 -13.27 -13.75 -8.43
C ALA A 76 -12.97 -14.52 -9.73
N ILE A 77 -11.68 -14.68 -10.06
CA ILE A 77 -11.23 -15.43 -11.25
C ILE A 77 -11.70 -16.89 -11.21
N SER A 78 -11.62 -17.54 -10.05
CA SER A 78 -12.00 -18.96 -9.89
C SER A 78 -13.51 -19.19 -10.07
N SER A 79 -14.33 -18.15 -9.97
CA SER A 79 -15.79 -18.22 -10.19
C SER A 79 -16.18 -18.09 -11.67
N LEU A 80 -15.26 -17.62 -12.53
CA LEU A 80 -15.49 -17.42 -13.95
C LEU A 80 -15.28 -18.74 -14.72
N SER A 81 -16.15 -19.00 -15.69
CA SER A 81 -15.92 -20.00 -16.72
C SER A 81 -14.93 -19.49 -17.76
N TYR A 82 -14.38 -20.39 -18.58
CA TYR A 82 -13.41 -20.04 -19.62
C TYR A 82 -13.88 -18.89 -20.53
N SER A 83 -15.11 -18.97 -21.05
CA SER A 83 -15.68 -17.92 -21.90
C SER A 83 -15.99 -16.61 -21.15
N GLU A 84 -16.25 -16.68 -19.84
CA GLU A 84 -16.42 -15.48 -19.02
C GLU A 84 -15.07 -14.79 -18.76
N LEU A 85 -14.00 -15.55 -18.53
CA LEU A 85 -12.65 -15.02 -18.36
C LEU A 85 -12.17 -14.32 -19.64
N GLU A 86 -12.31 -14.97 -20.80
CA GLU A 86 -12.00 -14.38 -22.11
C GLU A 86 -12.81 -13.10 -22.37
N ALA A 87 -14.09 -13.08 -21.98
CA ALA A 87 -14.91 -11.88 -22.07
C ALA A 87 -14.39 -10.72 -21.19
N ILE A 88 -13.91 -11.02 -19.98
CA ILE A 88 -13.34 -10.00 -19.07
C ILE A 88 -12.03 -9.43 -19.60
N GLU A 89 -11.14 -10.25 -20.19
CA GLU A 89 -9.88 -9.78 -20.79
C GLU A 89 -10.16 -8.70 -21.85
N HIS A 90 -11.08 -8.97 -22.78
CA HIS A 90 -11.47 -8.02 -23.81
C HIS A 90 -12.16 -6.76 -23.27
N ILE A 91 -12.94 -6.88 -22.19
CA ILE A 91 -13.54 -5.71 -21.52
C ILE A 91 -12.46 -4.78 -20.97
N PHE A 92 -11.43 -5.33 -20.30
CA PHE A 92 -10.34 -4.52 -19.76
C PHE A 92 -9.47 -3.90 -20.86
N GLU A 93 -9.24 -4.61 -21.97
CA GLU A 93 -8.57 -4.06 -23.16
C GLU A 93 -9.33 -2.86 -23.74
N GLU A 94 -10.67 -2.88 -23.73
CA GLU A 94 -11.49 -1.80 -24.29
C GLU A 94 -11.66 -0.61 -23.32
N LEU A 95 -11.52 -0.83 -22.00
CA LEU A 95 -11.66 0.22 -20.97
C LEU A 95 -10.48 1.22 -20.99
N ASN A 96 -9.27 0.78 -21.33
CA ASN A 96 -8.04 1.60 -21.35
C ASN A 96 -7.84 2.47 -20.10
N GLY A 97 -8.16 1.94 -18.92
CA GLY A 97 -8.05 2.65 -17.65
C GLY A 97 -8.63 1.86 -16.49
N TYR A 98 -8.67 2.47 -15.30
CA TYR A 98 -9.27 1.87 -14.11
C TYR A 98 -10.81 2.00 -14.10
N GLU A 99 -11.35 2.94 -14.87
CA GLU A 99 -12.78 3.24 -14.95
C GLU A 99 -13.18 3.64 -16.38
N GLY A 100 -14.45 3.47 -16.72
CA GLY A 100 -14.98 3.88 -18.02
C GLY A 100 -16.37 3.34 -18.32
N LEU A 101 -16.96 3.82 -19.42
CA LEU A 101 -18.28 3.37 -19.89
C LEU A 101 -18.11 2.29 -20.95
N LEU A 102 -18.71 1.13 -20.71
CA LEU A 102 -18.66 -0.04 -21.57
C LEU A 102 -20.03 -0.30 -22.19
N VAL A 103 -20.07 -0.71 -23.45
CA VAL A 103 -21.31 -1.15 -24.12
C VAL A 103 -21.20 -2.63 -24.44
N ALA A 104 -21.79 -3.48 -23.58
CA ALA A 104 -21.69 -4.95 -23.67
C ALA A 104 -22.09 -5.53 -25.05
N SER A 105 -23.03 -4.89 -25.76
CA SER A 105 -23.41 -5.31 -27.10
C SER A 105 -22.29 -5.15 -28.14
N LYS A 106 -21.52 -4.05 -28.08
CA LYS A 106 -20.40 -3.82 -29.02
C LYS A 106 -19.26 -4.81 -28.83
N ILE A 107 -19.02 -5.21 -27.58
CA ILE A 107 -17.98 -6.18 -27.22
C ILE A 107 -18.41 -7.58 -27.68
N ALA A 108 -19.66 -7.97 -27.39
CA ALA A 108 -20.24 -9.24 -27.84
C ALA A 108 -20.12 -9.42 -29.36
N ASP A 109 -20.48 -8.41 -30.14
CA ASP A 109 -20.47 -8.46 -31.60
C ASP A 109 -19.03 -8.51 -32.18
N ARG A 110 -18.05 -7.91 -31.49
CA ARG A 110 -16.65 -7.88 -31.95
C ARG A 110 -15.91 -9.19 -31.67
N VAL A 111 -16.11 -9.76 -30.47
CA VAL A 111 -15.38 -10.94 -29.98
C VAL A 111 -16.11 -12.24 -30.37
N GLY A 112 -17.40 -12.17 -30.70
CA GLY A 112 -18.20 -13.35 -31.05
C GLY A 112 -18.72 -14.13 -29.83
N ILE A 113 -18.82 -13.46 -28.67
CA ILE A 113 -19.36 -14.02 -27.42
C ILE A 113 -20.79 -13.52 -27.20
N THR A 114 -21.65 -14.31 -26.56
CA THR A 114 -23.01 -13.86 -26.24
C THR A 114 -23.03 -12.78 -25.16
N ARG A 115 -23.93 -11.79 -25.30
CA ARG A 115 -24.09 -10.71 -24.31
C ARG A 115 -24.34 -11.24 -22.88
N SER A 116 -25.00 -12.39 -22.74
CA SER A 116 -25.25 -13.01 -21.43
C SER A 116 -23.97 -13.44 -20.72
N VAL A 117 -22.95 -13.89 -21.45
CA VAL A 117 -21.64 -14.26 -20.88
C VAL A 117 -20.95 -13.03 -20.30
N ILE A 118 -20.94 -11.92 -21.03
CA ILE A 118 -20.37 -10.63 -20.57
C ILE A 118 -21.06 -10.16 -19.29
N VAL A 119 -22.40 -10.15 -19.27
CA VAL A 119 -23.17 -9.70 -18.10
C VAL A 119 -22.95 -10.61 -16.89
N ASN A 120 -22.90 -11.93 -17.09
CA ASN A 120 -22.63 -12.88 -16.01
C ASN A 120 -21.22 -12.72 -15.44
N ALA A 121 -20.22 -12.52 -16.30
CA ALA A 121 -18.85 -12.30 -15.88
C ALA A 121 -18.71 -11.04 -15.00
N LEU A 122 -19.27 -9.91 -15.46
CA LEU A 122 -19.29 -8.66 -14.69
C LEU A 122 -20.01 -8.82 -13.35
N ARG A 123 -21.16 -9.51 -13.33
CA ARG A 123 -21.92 -9.77 -12.10
C ARG A 123 -21.12 -10.60 -11.08
N LYS A 124 -20.34 -11.59 -11.56
CA LYS A 124 -19.48 -12.41 -10.70
C LYS A 124 -18.31 -11.61 -10.11
N LEU A 125 -17.69 -10.73 -10.90
CA LEU A 125 -16.66 -9.81 -10.39
C LEU A 125 -17.24 -8.85 -9.35
N GLU A 126 -18.38 -8.21 -9.63
CA GLU A 126 -19.09 -7.33 -8.69
C GLU A 126 -19.48 -8.07 -7.39
N SER A 127 -19.83 -9.35 -7.48
CA SER A 127 -20.20 -10.15 -6.30
C SER A 127 -18.99 -10.55 -5.45
N ALA A 128 -17.77 -10.53 -6.00
CA ALA A 128 -16.55 -10.95 -5.32
C ALA A 128 -15.88 -9.80 -4.53
N GLY A 129 -16.21 -8.55 -4.83
CA GLY A 129 -15.67 -7.37 -4.16
C GLY A 129 -16.18 -6.08 -4.76
#